data_AF-M5BJN9-F1
#
_entry.id   AF-M5BJN9-F1
#
_cell.length_a   1.000
_cell.length_b   1.000
_cell.length_c   1.000
_cell.angle_alpha   90.00
_cell.angle_beta   90.00
_cell.angle_gamma   90.00
#
_symmetry.space_group_name_H-M   'P 1'
#
loop_
_entity.id
_entity.type
_entity.pdbx_description
1 polymer ?
#
loop_
_entity_poly.entity_id
_entity_poly.type
_entity_poly.pdbx_seq_one_letter_code
_entity_poly.pdbx_strand_id
1 'polypeptide(L)'
;MVLKAIAAFLQSLPKGFRFTLDSLPPVVSSSLNKTTSVSVITINSIDALYDYFMFFLLDMPFQTRKSVDFLYWCLALHFHKFGHFYLPEGRALVNQIAQYTNSGRYSNNSNKVNAPDLSNIINVLRLALPVMLTPAMSHLHLAQAFSSLVNVRNVWVYDNGRLLNSQPFTSYFVYSATMSLYR
;
A
#
# COMPACT_ATOMS: atom_id res chain seq x y z
N MET A 1 1.06 -10.00 -23.59
CA MET A 1 -0.20 -10.57 -23.06
C MET A 1 -0.52 -10.00 -21.68
N VAL A 2 0.41 -10.08 -20.72
CA VAL A 2 0.24 -9.55 -19.33
C VAL A 2 -0.05 -8.05 -19.27
N LEU A 3 0.79 -7.18 -19.86
CA LEU A 3 0.61 -5.72 -19.78
C LEU A 3 -0.71 -5.22 -20.38
N LYS A 4 -1.19 -5.87 -21.45
CA LYS A 4 -2.51 -5.57 -22.04
C LYS A 4 -3.63 -5.94 -21.07
N ALA A 5 -3.51 -7.06 -20.37
CA ALA A 5 -4.47 -7.47 -19.35
C ALA A 5 -4.45 -6.52 -18.14
N ILE A 6 -3.27 -6.09 -17.68
CA ILE A 6 -3.15 -5.08 -16.61
C ILE A 6 -3.80 -3.76 -17.05
N ALA A 7 -3.50 -3.28 -18.25
CA ALA A 7 -4.10 -2.05 -18.77
C ALA A 7 -5.63 -2.16 -18.88
N ALA A 8 -6.15 -3.27 -19.41
CA ALA A 8 -7.58 -3.51 -19.51
C ALA A 8 -8.27 -3.58 -18.14
N PHE A 9 -7.63 -4.25 -17.16
CA PHE A 9 -8.09 -4.28 -15.77
C PHE A 9 -8.13 -2.86 -15.18
N LEU A 10 -7.06 -2.08 -15.30
CA LEU A 10 -7.01 -0.72 -14.76
C LEU A 10 -8.04 0.21 -15.43
N GLN A 11 -8.34 0.00 -16.71
CA GLN A 11 -9.38 0.73 -17.43
C GLN A 11 -10.80 0.33 -17.04
N SER A 12 -11.01 -0.91 -16.58
CA SER A 12 -12.33 -1.39 -16.14
C SER A 12 -12.65 -1.02 -14.70
N LEU A 13 -11.65 -0.60 -13.91
CA LEU A 13 -11.87 -0.03 -12.59
C LEU A 13 -12.84 1.14 -12.70
N PRO A 14 -13.78 1.29 -11.75
CA PRO A 14 -14.73 2.40 -11.79
C PRO A 14 -13.96 3.73 -11.80
N LYS A 15 -13.92 4.35 -12.98
CA LYS A 15 -13.38 5.70 -13.22
C LYS A 15 -14.37 6.70 -12.64
N GLY A 16 -14.39 6.77 -11.32
CA GLY A 16 -15.37 7.54 -10.61
C GLY A 16 -14.81 7.91 -9.26
N PHE A 17 -14.41 9.17 -9.14
CA PHE A 17 -14.35 9.89 -7.88
C PHE A 17 -15.70 9.71 -7.18
N ARG A 18 -15.83 8.68 -6.35
CA ARG A 18 -16.76 8.76 -5.23
C ARG A 18 -16.04 9.61 -4.22
N PHE A 19 -16.23 10.93 -4.33
CA PHE A 19 -15.95 11.83 -3.21
C PHE A 19 -16.71 11.25 -2.02
N THR A 20 -16.02 10.49 -1.17
CA THR A 20 -16.28 10.69 0.23
C THR A 20 -15.73 12.07 0.50
N LEU A 21 -16.60 12.97 0.97
CA LEU A 21 -16.20 14.27 1.52
C LEU A 21 -15.14 14.13 2.63
N ASP A 22 -14.88 12.90 3.06
CA ASP A 22 -13.90 12.49 4.06
C ASP A 22 -12.49 12.21 3.49
N SER A 23 -12.31 12.17 2.16
CA SER A 23 -10.98 11.97 1.57
C SER A 23 -10.18 13.27 1.62
N LEU A 24 -9.22 13.33 2.55
CA LEU A 24 -8.32 14.48 2.68
C LEU A 24 -7.59 14.75 1.36
N PRO A 25 -7.38 16.03 1.00
CA PRO A 25 -6.62 16.36 -0.20
C PRO A 25 -5.21 15.76 -0.13
N PRO A 26 -4.61 15.41 -1.27
CA PRO A 26 -3.25 14.88 -1.31
C PRO A 26 -2.28 15.84 -0.62
N VAL A 27 -1.62 15.37 0.43
CA VAL A 27 -0.53 16.12 1.08
C VAL A 27 0.70 16.01 0.20
N VAL A 28 1.08 17.16 -0.39
CA VAL A 28 2.28 17.28 -1.22
C VAL A 28 3.40 17.85 -0.37
N SER A 29 4.54 17.16 -0.34
CA SER A 29 5.76 17.67 0.27
C SER A 29 6.77 18.05 -0.81
N SER A 30 7.52 19.13 -0.58
CA SER A 30 8.59 19.56 -1.47
C SER A 30 9.88 19.77 -0.69
N SER A 31 10.99 19.32 -1.25
CA SER A 31 12.32 19.58 -0.71
C SER A 31 13.27 20.09 -1.79
N LEU A 32 14.11 21.06 -1.45
CA LEU A 32 15.16 21.58 -2.33
C LEU A 32 16.51 21.14 -1.79
N ASN A 33 17.27 20.44 -2.62
CA ASN A 33 18.68 20.20 -2.34
C ASN A 33 19.46 21.47 -2.70
N LYS A 34 19.96 22.19 -1.69
CA LYS A 34 20.68 23.46 -1.88
C LYS A 34 22.00 23.29 -2.64
N THR A 35 22.64 22.13 -2.54
CA THR A 35 23.93 21.85 -3.20
C THR A 35 23.75 21.57 -4.69
N THR A 36 22.72 20.82 -5.06
CA THR A 36 22.47 20.44 -6.47
C THR A 36 21.41 21.31 -7.15
N SER A 37 20.75 22.21 -6.41
CA SER A 37 19.60 23.00 -6.86
C SER A 37 18.43 22.17 -7.42
N VAL A 38 18.35 20.88 -7.04
CA VAL A 38 17.27 19.98 -7.44
C VAL A 38 16.12 20.07 -6.45
N SER A 39 14.91 20.37 -6.95
CA SER A 39 13.68 20.30 -6.17
C SER A 39 12.98 18.96 -6.39
N VAL A 40 12.51 18.34 -5.31
CA VAL A 40 11.78 17.07 -5.32
C VAL A 40 10.39 17.32 -4.75
N ILE A 41 9.37 16.91 -5.50
CA ILE A 41 7.97 16.90 -5.05
C ILE A 41 7.58 15.45 -4.77
N THR A 42 6.99 15.20 -3.60
CA THR A 42 6.64 13.86 -3.13
C THR A 42 5.19 13.81 -2.65
N ILE A 43 4.47 12.79 -3.12
CA ILE A 43 3.17 12.34 -2.61
C ILE A 43 3.37 10.90 -2.14
N ASN A 44 3.07 10.63 -0.87
CA ASN A 44 3.35 9.33 -0.25
C ASN A 44 2.10 8.61 0.31
N SER A 45 0.94 9.28 0.35
CA SER A 45 -0.30 8.65 0.78
C SER A 45 -0.82 7.69 -0.29
N ILE A 46 -1.05 6.43 0.07
CA ILE A 46 -1.62 5.42 -0.83
C ILE A 46 -3.01 5.85 -1.31
N ASP A 47 -3.83 6.40 -0.41
CA ASP A 47 -5.15 6.91 -0.74
C ASP A 47 -5.04 8.05 -1.77
N ALA A 48 -4.18 9.04 -1.52
CA ALA A 48 -3.93 10.15 -2.44
C ALA A 48 -3.43 9.68 -3.82
N LEU A 49 -2.46 8.75 -3.83
CA LEU A 49 -1.87 8.23 -5.04
C LEU A 49 -2.91 7.44 -5.85
N TYR A 50 -3.73 6.62 -5.20
CA TYR A 50 -4.70 5.76 -5.88
C TYR A 50 -5.93 6.54 -6.33
N ASP A 51 -6.52 7.33 -5.43
CA ASP A 51 -7.80 8.00 -5.65
C ASP A 51 -7.65 9.20 -6.60
N TYR A 52 -6.49 9.87 -6.62
CA TYR A 52 -6.25 11.07 -7.43
C TYR A 52 -5.22 10.83 -8.55
N PHE A 53 -3.99 10.51 -8.17
CA PHE A 53 -2.86 10.63 -9.08
C PHE A 53 -2.79 9.53 -10.15
N MET A 54 -3.15 8.30 -9.77
CA MET A 54 -3.11 7.13 -10.65
C MET A 54 -4.04 7.30 -11.85
N PHE A 55 -5.31 7.67 -11.62
CA PHE A 55 -6.28 7.83 -12.70
C PHE A 55 -5.96 9.01 -13.61
N PHE A 56 -5.51 10.13 -13.03
CA PHE A 56 -5.02 11.27 -13.79
C PHE A 56 -3.90 10.86 -14.78
N LEU A 57 -2.94 10.06 -14.31
CA LEU A 57 -1.84 9.57 -15.15
C LEU A 57 -2.25 8.44 -16.11
N LEU A 58 -3.28 7.65 -15.79
CA LEU A 58 -3.81 6.61 -16.69
C LEU A 58 -4.47 7.22 -17.94
N ASP A 59 -5.08 8.40 -17.79
CA ASP A 59 -5.66 9.13 -18.91
C ASP A 59 -4.60 9.90 -19.72
N MET A 60 -3.34 9.92 -19.26
CA MET A 60 -2.19 10.51 -19.96
C MET A 60 -1.28 9.43 -20.58
N PRO A 61 -1.22 9.29 -21.91
CA PRO A 61 -0.37 8.27 -22.52
C PRO A 61 1.12 8.59 -22.35
N PHE A 62 1.81 7.77 -21.59
CA PHE A 62 3.27 7.81 -21.49
C PHE A 62 3.90 7.42 -22.83
N GLN A 63 4.66 8.33 -23.43
CA GLN A 63 5.33 8.10 -24.72
C GLN A 63 6.61 7.23 -24.61
N THR A 64 7.04 6.91 -23.39
CA THR A 64 8.29 6.19 -23.14
C THR A 64 8.02 4.79 -22.58
N ARG A 65 9.09 3.98 -22.48
CA ARG A 65 9.06 2.67 -21.81
C ARG A 65 8.68 2.75 -20.33
N LYS A 66 8.63 3.96 -19.74
CA LYS A 66 8.14 4.22 -18.39
C LYS A 66 6.67 3.81 -18.22
N SER A 67 5.90 3.79 -19.32
CA SER A 67 4.52 3.25 -19.33
C SER A 67 4.43 1.85 -18.73
N VAL A 68 5.43 0.99 -18.98
CA VAL A 68 5.48 -0.38 -18.43
C VAL A 68 5.66 -0.36 -16.93
N ASP A 69 6.61 0.45 -16.41
CA ASP A 69 6.81 0.60 -14.96
C ASP A 69 5.58 1.18 -14.28
N PHE A 70 4.96 2.16 -14.93
CA PHE A 70 3.75 2.82 -14.45
C PHE A 70 2.59 1.83 -14.31
N LEU A 71 2.36 0.95 -15.28
CA LEU A 71 1.30 -0.06 -15.19
C LEU A 71 1.52 -1.04 -14.03
N TYR A 72 2.75 -1.51 -13.83
CA TYR A 72 3.08 -2.36 -12.68
C TYR A 72 2.97 -1.61 -11.35
N TRP A 73 3.35 -0.33 -11.32
CA TRP A 73 3.17 0.53 -10.16
C TRP A 73 1.69 0.74 -9.82
N CYS A 74 0.83 0.96 -10.81
CA CYS A 74 -0.63 1.04 -10.61
C CYS A 74 -1.19 -0.25 -10.00
N LEU A 75 -0.74 -1.41 -10.49
CA LEU A 75 -1.14 -2.70 -9.95
C LEU A 75 -0.70 -2.87 -8.49
N ALA A 76 0.55 -2.53 -8.17
CA ALA A 76 1.04 -2.57 -6.80
C ALA A 76 0.25 -1.62 -5.88
N LEU A 77 -0.03 -0.40 -6.35
CA LEU A 77 -0.82 0.58 -5.63
C LEU A 77 -2.25 0.08 -5.37
N HIS A 78 -2.87 -0.60 -6.34
CA HIS A 78 -4.16 -1.26 -6.17
C HIS A 78 -4.12 -2.33 -5.07
N PHE A 79 -3.07 -3.16 -5.03
CA PHE A 79 -2.90 -4.15 -3.96
C PHE A 79 -2.74 -3.52 -2.58
N HIS A 80 -2.08 -2.37 -2.48
CA HIS A 80 -2.04 -1.61 -1.24
C HIS A 80 -3.42 -1.08 -0.85
N LYS A 81 -4.09 -0.35 -1.76
CA LYS A 81 -5.40 0.29 -1.49
C LYS A 81 -6.46 -0.71 -1.03
N PHE A 82 -6.52 -1.89 -1.64
CA PHE A 82 -7.52 -2.92 -1.32
C PHE A 82 -6.98 -4.04 -0.42
N GLY A 83 -5.80 -3.89 0.17
CA GLY A 83 -5.34 -4.76 1.26
C GLY A 83 -4.76 -6.11 0.86
N HIS A 84 -4.73 -6.46 -0.43
CA HIS A 84 -4.05 -7.65 -0.93
C HIS A 84 -2.55 -7.65 -0.56
N PHE A 85 -1.92 -6.48 -0.45
CA PHE A 85 -0.53 -6.35 0.02
C PHE A 85 -0.30 -6.93 1.43
N TYR A 86 -1.34 -6.95 2.28
CA TYR A 86 -1.21 -7.51 3.63
C TYR A 86 -1.23 -9.04 3.64
N LEU A 87 -1.70 -9.68 2.57
CA LEU A 87 -1.60 -11.13 2.37
C LEU A 87 -0.16 -11.52 1.97
N PRO A 88 0.34 -12.70 2.39
CA PRO A 88 1.68 -13.17 2.00
C PRO A 88 1.91 -13.19 0.49
N GLU A 89 0.94 -13.68 -0.29
CA GLU A 89 1.01 -13.82 -1.75
C GLU A 89 1.04 -12.45 -2.42
N GLY A 90 0.18 -11.53 -1.97
CA GLY A 90 0.16 -10.17 -2.50
C GLY A 90 1.42 -9.39 -2.16
N ARG A 91 1.97 -9.55 -0.94
CA ARG A 91 3.27 -8.98 -0.55
C ARG A 91 4.41 -9.50 -1.42
N ALA A 92 4.46 -10.82 -1.64
CA ALA A 92 5.47 -11.44 -2.49
C ALA A 92 5.40 -10.89 -3.92
N LEU A 93 4.19 -10.75 -4.47
CA LEU A 93 3.96 -10.21 -5.80
C LEU A 93 4.35 -8.73 -5.92
N VAL A 94 4.02 -7.90 -4.91
CA VAL A 94 4.44 -6.48 -4.87
C VAL A 94 5.97 -6.36 -4.79
N ASN A 95 6.62 -7.22 -4.00
CA ASN A 95 8.08 -7.27 -3.94
C ASN A 95 8.69 -7.67 -5.28
N GLN A 96 8.12 -8.67 -5.96
CA GLN A 96 8.53 -9.06 -7.30
C GLN A 96 8.39 -7.89 -8.30
N ILE A 97 7.27 -7.15 -8.26
CA ILE A 97 7.06 -5.95 -9.06
C ILE A 97 8.16 -4.91 -8.77
N ALA A 98 8.43 -4.61 -7.50
CA ALA A 98 9.43 -3.62 -7.10
C ALA A 98 10.83 -3.98 -7.64
N GLN A 99 11.21 -5.26 -7.56
CA GLN A 99 12.49 -5.76 -8.08
C GLN A 99 12.56 -5.79 -9.61
N TYR A 100 11.43 -6.01 -10.29
CA TYR A 100 11.37 -6.06 -11.75
C TYR A 100 11.35 -4.66 -12.39
N THR A 101 10.76 -3.65 -11.76
CA THR A 101 10.57 -2.32 -12.37
C THR A 101 11.85 -1.47 -12.44
N ASN A 102 11.81 -0.40 -13.25
CA ASN A 102 12.87 0.59 -13.42
C ASN A 102 14.22 -0.03 -13.81
N SER A 103 15.27 0.20 -13.02
CA SER A 103 16.62 -0.34 -13.26
C SER A 103 16.66 -1.87 -13.19
N GLY A 104 15.78 -2.50 -12.40
CA GLY A 104 15.67 -3.96 -12.31
C GLY A 104 15.36 -4.61 -13.67
N ARG A 105 14.47 -3.99 -14.47
CA ARG A 105 14.10 -4.49 -15.80
C ARG A 105 15.26 -4.50 -16.78
N TYR A 106 16.20 -3.57 -16.62
CA TYR A 106 17.33 -3.39 -17.53
C TYR A 106 18.65 -3.91 -16.96
N SER A 107 18.64 -4.42 -15.74
CA SER A 107 19.80 -5.02 -15.12
C SER A 107 20.32 -6.20 -15.94
N ASN A 108 21.64 -6.30 -16.00
CA ASN A 108 22.42 -7.41 -16.53
C ASN A 108 22.85 -8.40 -15.42
N ASN A 109 22.31 -8.26 -14.21
CA ASN A 109 22.57 -9.19 -13.11
C ASN A 109 22.12 -10.61 -13.50
N SER A 110 22.94 -11.61 -13.19
CA SER A 110 22.65 -13.03 -13.45
C SER A 110 21.40 -13.51 -12.68
N ASN A 111 21.12 -12.93 -11.52
CA ASN A 111 19.95 -13.24 -10.70
C ASN A 111 18.78 -12.26 -10.97
N LYS A 112 18.46 -12.06 -12.25
CA LYS A 112 17.40 -11.12 -12.65
C LYS A 112 16.03 -11.68 -12.29
N VAL A 113 15.21 -10.84 -11.65
CA VAL A 113 13.83 -11.18 -11.33
C VAL A 113 12.99 -11.15 -12.60
N ASN A 114 12.19 -12.21 -12.78
CA ASN A 114 11.27 -12.31 -13.91
C ASN A 114 10.09 -11.36 -13.77
N ALA A 115 9.55 -10.94 -14.92
CA ALA A 115 8.31 -10.19 -14.96
C ALA A 115 7.20 -10.94 -14.20
N PRO A 116 6.34 -10.24 -13.44
CA PRO A 116 5.18 -10.84 -12.81
C PRO A 116 4.28 -11.58 -13.82
N ASP A 117 3.95 -12.82 -13.51
CA ASP A 117 3.09 -13.65 -14.34
C ASP A 117 1.61 -13.29 -14.18
N LEU A 118 0.85 -13.38 -15.29
CA LEU A 118 -0.57 -13.01 -15.29
C LEU A 118 -1.41 -13.95 -14.42
N SER A 119 -1.12 -15.25 -14.40
CA SER A 119 -1.88 -16.20 -13.58
C SER A 119 -1.69 -15.90 -12.10
N ASN A 120 -0.46 -15.56 -11.69
CA ASN A 120 -0.16 -15.17 -10.32
C ASN A 120 -0.90 -13.88 -9.92
N ILE A 121 -0.91 -12.87 -10.80
CA ILE A 121 -1.66 -11.62 -10.58
C ILE A 121 -3.16 -11.90 -10.36
N ILE A 122 -3.76 -12.72 -11.24
CA ILE A 122 -5.18 -13.08 -11.15
C ILE A 122 -5.46 -13.85 -9.87
N ASN A 123 -4.58 -14.77 -9.48
CA ASN A 123 -4.74 -15.54 -8.25
C ASN A 123 -4.75 -14.64 -7.02
N VAL A 124 -3.82 -13.68 -6.93
CA VAL A 124 -3.79 -12.71 -5.83
C VAL A 124 -5.07 -11.87 -5.79
N LEU A 125 -5.56 -11.37 -6.94
CA LEU A 125 -6.79 -10.58 -7.02
C LEU A 125 -8.06 -11.36 -6.62
N ARG A 126 -8.00 -12.69 -6.59
CA ARG A 126 -9.13 -13.56 -6.21
C ARG A 126 -9.09 -13.97 -4.74
N LEU A 127 -8.02 -13.66 -4.02
CA LEU A 127 -7.91 -14.03 -2.61
C LEU A 127 -8.97 -13.30 -1.79
N ALA A 128 -9.63 -14.04 -0.91
CA ALA A 128 -10.53 -13.45 0.06
C ALA A 128 -9.72 -12.68 1.10
N LEU A 129 -10.16 -11.46 1.42
CA LEU A 129 -9.56 -10.67 2.47
C LEU A 129 -10.17 -11.07 3.82
N PRO A 130 -9.37 -11.20 4.88
CA PRO A 130 -9.88 -11.45 6.23
C PRO A 130 -10.49 -10.18 6.87
N VAL A 131 -10.45 -9.04 6.17
CA VAL A 131 -11.03 -7.76 6.55
C VAL A 131 -12.13 -7.41 5.56
N MET A 132 -13.32 -7.09 6.06
CA MET A 132 -14.40 -6.58 5.23
C MET A 132 -14.13 -5.13 4.85
N LEU A 133 -13.95 -4.87 3.55
CA LEU A 133 -13.72 -3.53 3.04
C LEU A 133 -15.01 -2.72 3.04
N THR A 134 -14.90 -1.42 3.37
CA THR A 134 -15.98 -0.45 3.17
C THR A 134 -15.55 0.60 2.15
N PRO A 135 -16.49 1.21 1.39
CA PRO A 135 -16.13 2.20 0.36
C PRO A 135 -15.38 3.42 0.88
N ALA A 136 -15.57 3.78 2.16
CA ALA A 136 -14.93 4.93 2.80
C ALA A 136 -13.67 4.55 3.60
N MET A 137 -13.24 3.29 3.57
CA MET A 137 -12.09 2.84 4.34
C MET A 137 -10.80 3.43 3.77
N SER A 138 -10.06 4.17 4.60
CA SER A 138 -8.72 4.63 4.27
C SER A 138 -7.71 3.48 4.33
N HIS A 139 -6.61 3.61 3.61
CA HIS A 139 -5.50 2.65 3.69
C HIS A 139 -4.97 2.53 5.14
N LEU A 140 -5.01 3.60 5.93
CA LEU A 140 -4.63 3.57 7.35
C LEU A 140 -5.57 2.68 8.17
N HIS A 141 -6.88 2.86 8.06
CA HIS A 141 -7.86 2.03 8.77
C HIS A 141 -7.77 0.57 8.34
N LEU A 142 -7.53 0.32 7.05
CA LEU A 142 -7.29 -1.02 6.53
C LEU A 142 -6.04 -1.65 7.15
N ALA A 143 -4.93 -0.91 7.21
CA ALA A 143 -3.69 -1.36 7.85
C ALA A 143 -3.90 -1.73 9.33
N GLN A 144 -4.66 -0.90 10.05
CA GLN A 144 -5.01 -1.14 11.46
C GLN A 144 -5.89 -2.38 11.61
N ALA A 145 -6.88 -2.56 10.76
CA ALA A 145 -7.73 -3.76 10.75
C ALA A 145 -6.90 -5.02 10.53
N PHE A 146 -6.01 -5.05 9.53
CA PHE A 146 -5.09 -6.18 9.33
C PHE A 146 -4.13 -6.40 10.50
N SER A 147 -3.61 -5.33 11.12
CA SER A 147 -2.75 -5.43 12.29
C SER A 147 -3.47 -6.07 13.49
N SER A 148 -4.77 -5.79 13.68
CA SER A 148 -5.56 -6.38 14.75
C SER A 148 -5.75 -7.90 14.61
N LEU A 149 -5.70 -8.43 13.39
CA LEU A 149 -5.77 -9.87 13.13
C LEU A 149 -4.47 -10.61 13.52
N VAL A 150 -3.33 -9.91 13.48
CA VAL A 150 -2.00 -10.50 13.71
C VAL A 150 -1.54 -10.30 15.16
N ASN A 151 -2.04 -9.28 15.87
CA ASN A 151 -1.55 -8.90 17.20
C ASN A 151 -2.62 -9.02 18.29
N VAL A 152 -2.79 -10.21 18.85
CA VAL A 152 -3.06 -10.33 20.29
C VAL A 152 -1.70 -10.41 20.98
N ARG A 153 -1.14 -9.26 21.38
CA ARG A 153 0.09 -9.25 22.18
C ARG A 153 -0.29 -9.29 23.65
N ASN A 154 0.03 -10.41 24.29
CA ASN A 154 -0.02 -10.53 25.74
C ASN A 154 1.13 -9.72 26.34
N VAL A 155 0.82 -8.59 26.96
CA VAL A 155 1.80 -7.76 27.66
C VAL A 155 1.80 -8.14 29.13
N TRP A 156 2.93 -8.65 29.60
CA TRP A 156 3.16 -8.96 31.01
C TRP A 156 3.76 -7.76 31.71
N VAL A 157 3.15 -7.30 32.80
CA VAL A 157 3.62 -6.15 33.58
C VAL A 157 4.28 -6.66 34.85
N TYR A 158 5.53 -6.25 35.06
CA TYR A 158 6.33 -6.59 36.23
C TYR A 158 6.65 -5.34 37.03
N ASP A 159 6.63 -5.45 38.35
CA ASP A 159 7.18 -4.46 39.27
C ASP A 159 8.26 -5.12 40.13
N ASN A 160 9.46 -4.54 40.15
CA ASN A 160 10.64 -5.09 40.84
C ASN A 160 10.89 -6.59 40.59
N GLY A 161 10.67 -7.04 39.34
CA GLY A 161 10.85 -8.43 38.93
C GLY A 161 9.72 -9.39 39.35
N ARG A 162 8.67 -8.90 40.01
CA ARG A 162 7.47 -9.68 40.34
C ARG A 162 6.33 -9.32 39.39
N LEU A 163 5.64 -10.33 38.88
CA LEU A 163 4.49 -10.14 38.01
C LEU A 163 3.36 -9.49 38.81
N LEU A 164 2.89 -8.32 38.37
CA LEU A 164 1.88 -7.54 39.08
C LEU A 164 0.47 -8.15 38.98
N ASN A 165 0.17 -8.85 37.88
CA ASN A 165 -1.12 -9.52 37.65
C ASN A 165 -0.91 -10.89 36.99
N SER A 166 -1.58 -11.92 37.51
CA SER A 166 -1.52 -13.31 37.03
C SER A 166 -2.13 -13.54 35.64
N GLN A 167 -2.63 -12.48 35.00
CA GLN A 167 -3.18 -12.51 33.65
C GLN A 167 -2.53 -11.40 32.81
N PRO A 168 -2.11 -11.69 31.56
CA PRO A 168 -1.50 -10.71 30.70
C PRO A 168 -2.52 -9.64 30.27
N PHE A 169 -2.07 -8.40 30.14
CA PHE A 169 -2.89 -7.38 29.49
C PHE A 169 -2.99 -7.69 28.01
N THR A 170 -4.22 -7.79 27.51
CA THR A 170 -4.51 -7.85 26.09
C THR A 170 -4.46 -6.42 25.56
N SER A 171 -3.33 -5.98 25.00
CA SER A 171 -3.29 -4.66 24.38
C SER A 171 -3.91 -4.74 22.98
N TYR A 172 -5.17 -4.31 22.88
CA TYR A 172 -5.69 -3.89 21.59
C TYR A 172 -5.05 -2.55 21.27
N PHE A 173 -4.38 -2.42 20.12
CA PHE A 173 -3.94 -1.13 19.61
C PHE A 173 -5.18 -0.32 19.18
N VAL A 174 -6.00 0.11 20.14
CA VAL A 174 -7.03 1.13 19.98
C VAL A 174 -6.41 2.42 20.50
N TYR A 175 -5.74 3.15 19.61
CA TYR A 175 -5.46 4.55 19.89
C TYR A 175 -6.74 5.34 19.63
N SER A 176 -7.55 5.53 20.67
CA SER A 176 -8.47 6.67 20.75
C SER A 176 -8.82 6.98 22.21
N ALA A 177 -8.35 8.15 22.65
CA ALA A 177 -8.97 9.02 23.63
C ALA A 177 -9.28 8.44 25.03
N THR A 178 -8.28 8.48 25.92
CA THR A 178 -8.37 9.07 27.28
C THR A 178 -7.10 8.72 28.06
N MET A 179 -6.10 9.60 28.04
CA MET A 179 -5.20 9.83 29.18
C MET A 179 -4.60 11.23 29.05
N SER A 180 -5.49 12.22 28.95
CA SER A 180 -5.26 13.52 29.57
C SER A 180 -5.68 13.33 31.03
N LEU A 181 -4.71 13.16 31.94
CA LEU A 181 -4.73 13.51 33.36
C LEU A 181 -3.60 12.75 34.08
N TYR A 182 -2.85 13.51 34.88
CA TYR A 182 -1.67 13.16 35.69
C TYR A 182 -0.31 13.16 34.98
N ARG A 183 0.17 14.35 34.61
CA ARG A 183 1.07 15.15 35.46
C ARG A 183 1.21 16.56 34.88
#